data_AF-A0A6J0U7B2-F1
#
_entry.id   AF-A0A6J0U7B2-F1
#
_cell.length_a   1.000
_cell.length_b   1.000
_cell.length_c   1.000
_cell.angle_alpha   90.00
_cell.angle_beta   90.00
_cell.angle_gamma   90.00
#
_symmetry.space_group_name_H-M   'P 1'
#
loop_
_entity.id
_entity.type
_entity.pdbx_description
1 polymer ?
#
loop_
_entity_poly.entity_id
_entity_poly.type
_entity_poly.pdbx_seq_one_letter_code
_entity_poly.pdbx_strand_id
1 'polypeptide(L)'
;MNKVKIATAEGFTVFLLLSTAQAMVCSPCLCGPLGEGWGSWSLDCSSVGLKGMPPLFPNIRILNLRNNSLTTVPPGALDTLNLKKVDFSNNPWHCDCSILYLKKWLEDFNETALATAMCATPASVKMKDLSQLNGNELEGCRKPLPIKCLDFLQRDIALHLMAIVVLILALCILQYSKKLASRAARKQDPSEVPLLQIHDLEDQKTK
;
A
#
# COMPACT_ATOMS: atom_id res chain seq x y z
N MET A 1 -33.14 4.67 -73.35
CA MET A 1 -34.27 5.61 -73.19
C MET A 1 -34.61 5.60 -71.70
N ASN A 2 -34.59 6.65 -70.88
CA ASN A 2 -34.44 8.09 -71.05
C ASN A 2 -33.77 8.67 -69.80
N LYS A 3 -33.33 9.92 -69.96
CA LYS A 3 -32.30 10.67 -69.23
C LYS A 3 -32.67 11.10 -67.79
N VAL A 4 -31.67 11.02 -66.91
CA VAL A 4 -31.10 12.05 -66.00
C VAL A 4 -32.06 13.05 -65.34
N LYS A 5 -31.95 13.17 -64.00
CA LYS A 5 -31.70 14.46 -63.32
C LYS A 5 -31.06 14.24 -61.95
N ILE A 6 -29.75 14.43 -61.90
CA ILE A 6 -29.00 14.81 -60.70
C ILE A 6 -29.03 16.35 -60.67
N ALA A 7 -29.56 16.92 -59.61
CA ALA A 7 -29.40 18.33 -59.24
C ALA A 7 -29.36 18.36 -57.70
N THR A 8 -28.15 18.41 -57.15
CA THR A 8 -27.49 19.59 -56.52
C THR A 8 -27.79 19.70 -55.04
N ALA A 9 -26.70 19.72 -54.28
CA ALA A 9 -26.60 19.95 -52.86
C ALA A 9 -27.33 21.23 -52.43
N GLU A 10 -27.82 21.20 -51.19
CA GLU A 10 -27.72 22.24 -50.15
C GLU A 10 -28.78 21.87 -49.10
N GLY A 11 -28.35 21.38 -47.94
CA GLY A 11 -29.27 20.97 -46.88
C GLY A 11 -28.65 19.95 -45.94
N PHE A 12 -27.69 20.39 -45.14
CA PHE A 12 -27.12 19.71 -43.99
C PHE A 12 -28.25 19.24 -43.03
N THR A 13 -28.87 18.09 -43.28
CA THR A 13 -29.64 17.37 -42.26
C THR A 13 -28.67 16.52 -41.46
N VAL A 14 -27.93 17.22 -40.61
CA VAL A 14 -27.60 16.81 -39.24
C VAL A 14 -27.92 15.33 -38.95
N PHE A 15 -26.94 14.47 -39.20
CA PHE A 15 -26.86 13.12 -38.64
C PHE A 15 -26.61 13.27 -37.13
N LEU A 16 -27.65 13.65 -36.38
CA LEU A 16 -27.63 13.61 -34.92
C LEU A 16 -27.80 12.15 -34.49
N LEU A 17 -26.66 11.53 -34.25
CA LEU A 17 -26.40 10.61 -33.13
C LEU A 17 -27.67 9.99 -32.51
N LEU A 18 -28.13 8.87 -33.06
CA LEU A 18 -28.75 7.85 -32.22
C LEU A 18 -27.66 7.15 -31.41
N SER A 19 -26.97 7.88 -30.54
CA SER A 19 -26.47 7.27 -29.31
C SER A 19 -27.71 6.97 -28.50
N THR A 20 -28.32 5.80 -28.74
CA THR A 20 -29.21 5.22 -27.75
C THR A 20 -28.35 5.03 -26.52
N ALA A 21 -28.35 6.02 -25.63
CA ALA A 21 -28.07 5.77 -24.25
C ALA A 21 -29.11 4.71 -23.87
N GLN A 22 -28.72 3.43 -23.91
CA GLN A 22 -29.37 2.47 -23.05
C GLN A 22 -29.19 3.07 -21.67
N ALA A 23 -30.21 3.79 -21.20
CA ALA A 23 -30.46 3.87 -19.79
C ALA A 23 -30.48 2.40 -19.36
N MET A 24 -29.40 1.97 -18.71
CA MET A 24 -29.43 0.74 -17.94
C MET A 24 -30.60 0.96 -17.01
N VAL A 25 -31.74 0.33 -17.32
CA VAL A 25 -32.87 0.27 -16.43
C VAL A 25 -32.29 -0.37 -15.18
N CYS A 26 -32.02 0.45 -14.17
CA CYS A 26 -31.56 -0.03 -12.90
C CYS A 26 -32.68 -0.95 -12.42
N SER A 27 -32.39 -2.26 -12.31
CA SER A 27 -33.28 -3.20 -11.66
C SER A 27 -33.79 -2.57 -10.36
N PRO A 28 -35.06 -2.78 -9.98
CA PRO A 28 -35.64 -2.14 -8.81
C PRO A 28 -34.67 -2.24 -7.63
N CYS A 29 -34.37 -1.10 -7.01
CA CYS A 29 -33.44 -1.02 -5.91
C CYS A 29 -33.91 -1.97 -4.80
N LEU A 30 -33.12 -3.02 -4.53
CA LEU A 30 -33.42 -3.99 -3.47
C LEU A 30 -33.41 -3.32 -2.09
N CYS A 31 -32.67 -2.22 -1.94
CA CYS A 31 -32.55 -1.46 -0.72
C CYS A 31 -33.36 -0.16 -0.79
N GLY A 32 -34.02 0.20 0.30
CA GLY A 32 -34.85 1.40 0.42
C GLY A 32 -34.33 2.39 1.47
N PRO A 33 -34.88 3.62 1.50
CA PRO A 33 -34.61 4.56 2.58
C PRO A 33 -35.27 4.11 3.90
N LEU A 34 -34.59 4.36 5.01
CA LEU A 34 -35.05 4.00 6.36
C LEU A 34 -36.03 5.09 6.87
N GLY A 35 -37.27 5.05 6.37
CA GLY A 35 -38.38 5.91 6.80
C GLY A 35 -38.65 7.14 5.91
N GLU A 36 -39.93 7.55 5.84
CA GLU A 36 -40.47 8.64 5.00
C GLU A 36 -40.10 10.07 5.47
N GLY A 37 -39.03 10.22 6.24
CA GLY A 37 -38.62 11.48 6.86
C GLY A 37 -37.46 12.14 6.12
N TRP A 38 -37.73 13.25 5.44
CA TRP A 38 -36.78 14.09 4.72
C TRP A 38 -35.55 14.42 5.58
N GLY A 39 -34.39 13.82 5.26
CA GLY A 39 -33.08 14.27 5.77
C GLY A 39 -32.17 13.22 6.40
N SER A 40 -32.59 11.96 6.54
CA SER A 40 -31.69 10.92 7.04
C SER A 40 -31.11 10.11 5.86
N TRP A 41 -29.80 10.25 5.59
CA TRP A 41 -29.08 9.39 4.64
C TRP A 41 -29.00 7.96 5.19
N SER A 42 -30.11 7.24 5.17
CA SER A 42 -30.24 5.91 5.71
C SER A 42 -30.55 4.92 4.60
N LEU A 43 -29.85 3.79 4.59
CA LEU A 43 -30.02 2.72 3.63
C LEU A 43 -30.43 1.45 4.38
N ASP A 44 -31.64 0.96 4.09
CA ASP A 44 -32.17 -0.28 4.60
C ASP A 44 -32.16 -1.36 3.50
N CYS A 45 -31.37 -2.39 3.71
CA CYS A 45 -31.31 -3.60 2.88
C CYS A 45 -31.63 -4.84 3.72
N SER A 46 -32.37 -4.72 4.82
CA SER A 46 -32.64 -5.86 5.69
C SER A 46 -33.56 -6.89 5.05
N SER A 47 -33.30 -8.18 5.28
CA SER A 47 -34.16 -9.28 4.82
C SER A 47 -34.35 -9.41 3.30
N VAL A 48 -33.42 -8.88 2.49
CA VAL A 48 -33.51 -8.96 1.01
C VAL A 48 -32.69 -10.10 0.41
N GLY A 49 -32.02 -10.90 1.25
CA GLY A 49 -31.27 -12.08 0.84
C GLY A 49 -29.89 -11.78 0.23
N LEU A 50 -29.24 -10.69 0.65
CA LEU A 50 -27.91 -10.33 0.18
C LEU A 50 -26.89 -11.42 0.52
N LYS A 51 -26.11 -11.84 -0.49
CA LYS A 51 -24.96 -12.75 -0.31
C LYS A 51 -23.61 -12.02 -0.30
N GLY A 52 -23.61 -10.75 -0.69
CA GLY A 52 -22.44 -9.89 -0.69
C GLY A 52 -22.83 -8.45 -0.43
N MET A 53 -21.84 -7.61 -0.18
CA MET A 53 -22.06 -6.20 0.11
C MET A 53 -22.76 -5.49 -1.08
N PRO A 54 -23.82 -4.71 -0.83
CA PRO A 54 -24.43 -3.90 -1.86
C PRO A 54 -23.51 -2.71 -2.21
N PRO A 55 -23.69 -2.06 -3.37
CA PRO A 55 -23.02 -0.80 -3.65
C PRO A 55 -23.43 0.25 -2.61
N LEU A 56 -22.45 0.81 -1.91
CA LEU A 56 -22.64 1.83 -0.88
C LEU A 56 -22.19 3.20 -1.39
N PHE A 57 -22.91 4.25 -0.98
CA PHE A 57 -22.61 5.63 -1.35
C PHE A 57 -22.03 6.40 -0.14
N PRO A 58 -21.05 7.31 -0.32
CA PRO A 58 -20.32 7.94 0.78
C PRO A 58 -21.16 8.73 1.79
N ASN A 59 -22.33 9.21 1.38
CA ASN A 59 -23.17 10.08 2.20
C ASN A 59 -24.05 9.33 3.21
N ILE A 60 -24.09 7.99 3.15
CA ILE A 60 -24.91 7.17 4.06
C ILE A 60 -24.40 7.34 5.50
N ARG A 61 -25.34 7.55 6.42
CA ARG A 61 -25.15 7.67 7.87
C ARG A 61 -25.68 6.45 8.63
N ILE A 62 -26.70 5.78 8.10
CA ILE A 62 -27.29 4.61 8.75
C ILE A 62 -27.35 3.48 7.73
N LEU A 63 -26.79 2.33 8.07
CA LEU A 63 -26.75 1.16 7.21
C LEU A 63 -27.37 -0.04 7.92
N ASN A 64 -28.50 -0.53 7.42
CA ASN A 64 -29.15 -1.73 7.94
C ASN A 64 -29.00 -2.89 6.94
N LEU A 65 -28.14 -3.86 7.25
CA LEU A 65 -27.96 -5.11 6.48
C LEU A 65 -28.41 -6.34 7.25
N ARG A 66 -29.27 -6.15 8.27
CA ARG A 66 -29.74 -7.23 9.13
C ARG A 66 -30.45 -8.34 8.35
N ASN A 67 -30.33 -9.57 8.85
CA ASN A 67 -31.12 -10.71 8.36
C ASN A 67 -30.88 -11.01 6.87
N ASN A 68 -29.61 -11.00 6.46
CA ASN A 68 -29.20 -11.37 5.12
C ASN A 68 -28.35 -12.66 5.15
N SER A 69 -27.77 -13.03 4.02
CA SER A 69 -26.88 -14.18 3.87
C SER A 69 -25.42 -13.76 3.68
N LEU A 70 -25.02 -12.65 4.32
CA LEU A 70 -23.64 -12.18 4.28
C LEU A 70 -22.76 -13.10 5.13
N THR A 71 -21.65 -13.53 4.56
CA THR A 71 -20.67 -14.37 5.26
C THR A 71 -19.41 -13.58 5.64
N THR A 72 -19.11 -12.49 4.93
CA THR A 72 -17.94 -11.63 5.17
C THR A 72 -18.20 -10.23 4.61
N VAL A 73 -17.34 -9.27 4.98
CA VAL A 73 -17.32 -7.92 4.41
C VAL A 73 -15.94 -7.71 3.77
N PRO A 74 -15.88 -7.34 2.47
CA PRO A 74 -14.61 -7.09 1.80
C PRO A 74 -13.81 -5.98 2.50
N PRO A 75 -12.48 -6.12 2.64
CA PRO A 75 -11.63 -5.07 3.15
C PRO A 75 -11.82 -3.75 2.38
N GLY A 76 -11.98 -2.65 3.11
CA GLY A 76 -12.19 -1.33 2.53
C GLY A 76 -13.65 -0.96 2.20
N ALA A 77 -14.59 -1.90 2.28
CA ALA A 77 -15.98 -1.65 1.89
C ALA A 77 -16.69 -0.57 2.72
N LEU A 78 -16.23 -0.35 3.96
CA LEU A 78 -16.83 0.61 4.90
C LEU A 78 -15.93 1.84 5.16
N ASP A 79 -14.67 1.83 4.71
CA ASP A 79 -13.65 2.80 5.12
C ASP A 79 -13.96 4.23 4.65
N THR A 80 -14.64 4.37 3.52
CA THR A 80 -15.00 5.67 2.94
C THR A 80 -16.32 6.21 3.47
N LEU A 81 -17.04 5.43 4.28
CA LEU A 81 -18.38 5.76 4.76
C LEU A 81 -18.27 6.36 6.16
N ASN A 82 -18.85 7.55 6.35
CA ASN A 82 -18.93 8.17 7.66
C ASN A 82 -20.28 7.81 8.31
N LEU A 83 -20.39 6.53 8.71
CA LEU A 83 -21.57 5.93 9.32
C LEU A 83 -21.73 6.38 10.79
N LYS A 84 -22.97 6.44 11.26
CA LYS A 84 -23.35 6.68 12.65
C LYS A 84 -24.01 5.48 13.30
N LYS A 85 -24.64 4.62 12.49
CA LYS A 85 -25.31 3.40 12.96
C LYS A 85 -25.20 2.32 11.90
N VAL A 86 -24.91 1.10 12.34
CA VAL A 86 -24.93 -0.10 11.51
C VAL A 86 -25.73 -1.20 12.18
N ASP A 87 -26.32 -2.08 11.39
CA ASP A 87 -26.87 -3.34 11.86
C ASP A 87 -26.45 -4.48 10.91
N PHE A 88 -25.61 -5.36 11.42
CA PHE A 88 -25.07 -6.54 10.75
C PHE A 88 -25.58 -7.84 11.37
N SER A 89 -26.52 -7.74 12.31
CA SER A 89 -27.04 -8.89 13.04
C SER A 89 -27.78 -9.87 12.11
N ASN A 90 -27.94 -11.10 12.58
CA ASN A 90 -28.66 -12.16 11.84
C ASN A 90 -28.06 -12.45 10.44
N ASN A 91 -26.75 -12.36 10.29
CA ASN A 91 -26.04 -12.80 9.08
C ASN A 91 -25.17 -14.03 9.41
N PRO A 92 -25.02 -15.00 8.48
CA PRO A 92 -24.24 -16.22 8.71
C PRO A 92 -22.73 -15.98 8.56
N TRP A 93 -22.14 -15.18 9.48
CA TRP A 93 -20.72 -14.81 9.41
C TRP A 93 -19.79 -16.04 9.41
N HIS A 94 -18.84 -16.03 8.48
CA HIS A 94 -17.76 -17.02 8.37
C HIS A 94 -16.51 -16.45 9.06
N CYS A 95 -16.25 -16.92 10.27
CA CYS A 95 -15.25 -16.39 11.19
C CYS A 95 -13.88 -17.07 11.03
N ASP A 96 -13.31 -16.96 9.83
CA ASP A 96 -11.93 -17.32 9.51
C ASP A 96 -11.06 -16.04 9.39
N CYS A 97 -9.90 -16.12 8.73
CA CYS A 97 -9.08 -14.93 8.46
C CYS A 97 -9.81 -13.81 7.69
N SER A 98 -10.81 -14.13 6.86
CA SER A 98 -11.51 -13.14 6.05
C SER A 98 -12.38 -12.19 6.88
N ILE A 99 -12.83 -12.63 8.07
CA ILE A 99 -13.68 -11.82 8.96
C ILE A 99 -12.92 -10.68 9.64
N LEU A 100 -11.58 -10.72 9.62
CA LEU A 100 -10.73 -9.86 10.42
C LEU A 100 -10.98 -8.37 10.13
N TYR A 101 -11.30 -8.02 8.89
CA TYR A 101 -11.66 -6.65 8.53
C TYR A 101 -12.92 -6.19 9.28
N LEU A 102 -14.02 -6.95 9.17
CA LEU A 102 -15.28 -6.61 9.83
C LEU A 102 -15.11 -6.53 11.34
N LYS A 103 -14.42 -7.50 11.95
CA LYS A 103 -14.14 -7.53 13.39
C LYS A 103 -13.43 -6.25 13.82
N LYS A 104 -12.30 -5.90 13.20
CA LYS A 104 -11.53 -4.70 13.53
C LYS A 104 -12.32 -3.41 13.31
N TRP A 105 -13.03 -3.34 12.19
CA TRP A 105 -13.86 -2.18 11.90
C TRP A 105 -14.96 -1.99 12.97
N LEU A 106 -15.58 -3.07 13.44
CA LEU A 106 -16.61 -3.02 14.50
C LEU A 106 -16.04 -2.76 15.89
N GLU A 107 -14.83 -3.24 16.19
CA GLU A 107 -14.09 -2.90 17.42
C GLU A 107 -13.89 -1.39 17.53
N ASP A 108 -13.50 -0.73 16.45
CA ASP A 108 -13.30 0.72 16.41
C ASP A 108 -14.63 1.50 16.34
N PHE A 109 -15.66 0.91 15.73
CA PHE A 109 -16.92 1.60 15.45
C PHE A 109 -17.94 1.52 16.59
N ASN A 110 -18.30 0.32 17.05
CA ASN A 110 -19.38 0.13 18.03
C ASN A 110 -19.36 -1.29 18.64
N GLU A 111 -19.07 -1.37 19.95
CA GLU A 111 -19.06 -2.63 20.72
C GLU A 111 -20.40 -3.41 20.68
N THR A 112 -21.54 -2.70 20.61
CA THR A 112 -22.85 -3.36 20.53
C THR A 112 -23.05 -4.04 19.17
N ALA A 113 -22.59 -3.41 18.09
CA ALA A 113 -22.64 -4.01 16.76
C ALA A 113 -21.66 -5.20 16.65
N LEU A 114 -20.51 -5.11 17.32
CA LEU A 114 -19.56 -6.22 17.45
C LEU A 114 -20.18 -7.43 18.18
N ALA A 115 -20.83 -7.20 19.32
CA ALA A 115 -21.44 -8.25 20.15
C ALA A 115 -22.69 -8.91 19.52
N THR A 116 -23.30 -8.29 18.52
CA THR A 116 -24.48 -8.83 17.82
C THR A 116 -24.14 -9.60 16.54
N ALA A 117 -22.91 -9.47 16.05
CA ALA A 117 -22.41 -10.24 14.90
C ALA A 117 -21.95 -11.63 15.37
N MET A 118 -22.76 -12.67 15.11
CA MET A 118 -22.47 -14.04 15.52
C MET A 118 -21.90 -14.90 14.40
N CYS A 119 -20.90 -15.71 14.72
CA CYS A 119 -20.31 -16.69 13.82
C CYS A 119 -21.27 -17.85 13.55
N ALA A 120 -21.55 -18.10 12.27
CA ALA A 120 -22.24 -19.31 11.84
C ALA A 120 -21.26 -20.44 11.52
N THR A 121 -20.07 -20.10 11.06
CA THR A 121 -19.01 -21.03 10.64
C THR A 121 -17.63 -20.41 10.93
N PRO A 122 -16.53 -21.19 11.00
CA PRO A 122 -16.48 -22.66 11.08
C PRO A 122 -17.08 -23.19 12.39
N ALA A 123 -17.21 -24.52 12.51
CA ALA A 123 -17.84 -25.17 13.67
C ALA A 123 -17.13 -24.89 15.00
N SER A 124 -15.82 -24.66 14.95
CA SER A 124 -14.95 -24.35 16.10
C SER A 124 -15.35 -23.06 16.84
N VAL A 125 -15.91 -22.08 16.13
CA VAL A 125 -16.29 -20.76 16.67
C VAL A 125 -17.78 -20.45 16.50
N LYS A 126 -18.58 -21.43 16.10
CA LYS A 126 -20.02 -21.27 15.88
C LYS A 126 -20.72 -20.77 17.15
N MET A 127 -21.67 -19.84 16.99
CA MET A 127 -22.42 -19.15 18.06
C MET A 127 -21.59 -18.23 18.97
N LYS A 128 -20.28 -18.07 18.72
CA LYS A 128 -19.52 -16.98 19.34
C LYS A 128 -19.81 -15.69 18.60
N ASP A 129 -19.93 -14.58 19.32
CA ASP A 129 -19.92 -13.26 18.69
C ASP A 129 -18.49 -12.78 18.42
N LEU A 130 -18.35 -11.78 17.55
CA LEU A 130 -17.04 -11.30 17.12
C LEU A 130 -16.21 -10.69 18.27
N SER A 131 -16.83 -10.21 19.36
CA SER A 131 -16.10 -9.66 20.51
C SER A 131 -15.38 -10.75 21.32
N GLN A 132 -15.89 -11.98 21.26
CA GLN A 132 -15.31 -13.13 21.96
C GLN A 132 -14.15 -13.79 21.20
N LEU A 133 -13.93 -13.42 19.93
CA LEU A 133 -12.93 -14.07 19.09
C LEU A 133 -11.53 -13.52 19.34
N ASN A 134 -10.59 -14.43 19.58
CA ASN A 134 -9.16 -14.12 19.63
C ASN A 134 -8.45 -14.51 18.32
N GLY A 135 -7.33 -13.87 18.02
CA GLY A 135 -6.59 -14.09 16.77
C GLY A 135 -6.01 -15.51 16.59
N ASN A 136 -5.99 -16.32 17.64
CA ASN A 136 -5.56 -17.73 17.62
C ASN A 136 -6.68 -18.71 17.23
N GLU A 137 -7.95 -18.32 17.35
CA GLU A 137 -9.11 -19.15 17.02
C GLU A 137 -9.52 -19.02 15.54
N LEU A 138 -9.07 -17.97 14.86
CA LEU A 138 -9.37 -17.71 13.46
C LEU A 138 -8.52 -18.63 12.55
N GLU A 139 -9.18 -19.63 11.99
CA GLU A 139 -8.59 -20.54 11.01
C GLU A 139 -8.11 -19.80 9.75
N GLY A 140 -7.04 -20.30 9.13
CA GLY A 140 -6.53 -19.74 7.86
C GLY A 140 -5.79 -18.41 7.97
N CYS A 141 -5.67 -17.81 9.16
CA CYS A 141 -4.81 -16.66 9.36
C CYS A 141 -3.35 -17.07 9.13
N ARG A 142 -2.71 -16.49 8.10
CA ARG A 142 -1.24 -16.55 8.03
C ARG A 142 -0.73 -15.84 9.27
N LYS A 143 -0.22 -16.62 10.22
CA LYS A 143 0.72 -16.09 11.21
C LYS A 143 1.79 -15.38 10.39
N PRO A 144 2.08 -14.09 10.62
CA PRO A 144 3.29 -13.52 10.04
C PRO A 144 4.41 -14.48 10.43
N LEU A 145 5.11 -15.01 9.41
CA LEU A 145 6.29 -15.82 9.66
C LEU A 145 7.11 -15.02 10.68
N PRO A 146 7.59 -15.62 11.78
CA PRO A 146 8.38 -14.88 12.74
C PRO A 146 9.49 -14.23 11.94
N ILE A 147 9.48 -12.89 11.86
CA ILE A 147 10.61 -12.15 11.33
C ILE A 147 11.75 -12.62 12.19
N LYS A 148 12.67 -13.40 11.62
CA LYS A 148 13.89 -13.79 12.32
C LYS A 148 14.63 -12.47 12.52
N CYS A 149 14.38 -11.81 13.65
CA CYS A 149 15.05 -10.56 14.01
C CYS A 149 16.57 -10.72 13.85
N LEU A 150 17.07 -11.93 14.09
CA LEU A 150 18.46 -12.28 13.87
C LEU A 150 18.92 -12.14 12.41
N ASP A 151 18.11 -12.52 11.42
CA ASP A 151 18.47 -12.39 9.99
C ASP A 151 18.47 -10.92 9.54
N PHE A 152 17.56 -10.11 10.08
CA PHE A 152 17.53 -8.65 9.85
C PHE A 152 18.76 -7.98 10.49
N LEU A 153 19.01 -8.27 11.77
CA LEU A 153 20.17 -7.76 12.51
C LEU A 153 21.50 -8.20 11.88
N GLN A 154 21.60 -9.44 11.42
CA GLN A 154 22.82 -9.96 10.81
C GLN A 154 23.12 -9.29 9.46
N ARG A 155 22.08 -8.95 8.68
CA ARG A 155 22.24 -8.21 7.42
C ARG A 155 22.66 -6.77 7.65
N ASP A 156 22.09 -6.09 8.65
CA ASP A 156 22.48 -4.73 9.00
C ASP A 156 23.90 -4.68 9.58
N ILE A 157 24.26 -5.59 10.49
CA ILE A 157 25.61 -5.69 11.05
C ILE A 157 26.65 -5.95 9.95
N ALA A 158 26.38 -6.87 9.02
CA ALA A 158 27.29 -7.15 7.91
C ALA A 158 27.52 -5.91 7.03
N LEU A 159 26.46 -5.13 6.75
CA LEU A 159 26.57 -3.90 5.96
C LEU A 159 27.44 -2.85 6.67
N HIS A 160 27.28 -2.70 7.98
CA HIS A 160 28.06 -1.76 8.79
C HIS A 160 29.54 -2.18 8.86
N LEU A 161 29.81 -3.47 9.06
CA LEU A 161 31.18 -4.01 9.06
C LEU A 161 31.88 -3.80 7.72
N MET A 162 31.19 -4.04 6.61
CA MET A 162 31.74 -3.81 5.26
C MET A 162 32.07 -2.34 5.02
N ALA A 163 31.19 -1.41 5.43
CA ALA A 163 31.44 0.02 5.31
C ALA A 163 32.65 0.47 6.14
N ILE A 164 32.81 -0.05 7.36
CA ILE A 164 33.97 0.23 8.22
C ILE A 164 35.27 -0.27 7.57
N VAL A 165 35.29 -1.48 7.01
CA VAL A 165 36.47 -2.03 6.32
C VAL A 165 36.86 -1.15 5.13
N VAL A 166 35.89 -0.73 4.31
CA VAL A 166 36.14 0.17 3.18
C VAL A 166 36.72 1.51 3.64
N LEU A 167 36.18 2.08 4.72
CA LEU A 167 36.67 3.34 5.29
C LEU A 167 38.13 3.19 5.78
N ILE A 168 38.45 2.10 6.49
CA ILE A 168 39.80 1.82 6.97
C ILE A 168 40.78 1.69 5.80
N LEU A 169 40.42 0.92 4.77
CA LEU A 169 41.27 0.76 3.58
C LEU A 169 41.52 2.09 2.88
N ALA A 170 40.49 2.93 2.72
CA ALA A 170 40.64 4.26 2.14
C ALA A 170 41.58 5.15 2.97
N LEU A 171 41.44 5.14 4.30
CA LEU A 171 42.34 5.88 5.19
C LEU A 171 43.78 5.37 5.10
N CYS A 172 43.99 4.05 5.05
CA CYS A 172 45.32 3.46 4.87
C CYS A 172 45.96 3.89 3.55
N ILE A 173 45.20 3.87 2.44
CA ILE A 173 45.67 4.32 1.12
C ILE A 173 46.07 5.80 1.18
N LEU A 174 45.25 6.66 1.80
CA LEU A 174 45.53 8.10 1.94
C LEU A 174 46.74 8.38 2.84
N GLN A 175 46.93 7.64 3.92
CA GLN A 175 48.11 7.77 4.78
C GLN A 175 49.38 7.29 4.05
N TYR A 176 49.27 6.19 3.32
CA TYR A 176 50.37 5.65 2.55
C TYR A 176 50.82 6.61 1.45
N SER A 177 49.87 7.17 0.68
CA SER A 177 50.18 8.17 -0.35
C SER A 177 50.81 9.43 0.24
N LYS A 178 50.30 9.93 1.38
CA LYS A 178 50.91 11.05 2.13
C LYS A 178 52.35 10.75 2.57
N LYS A 179 52.62 9.53 3.05
CA LYS A 179 53.95 9.09 3.48
C LYS A 179 54.92 8.96 2.31
N LEU A 180 54.44 8.52 1.15
CA LEU A 180 55.24 8.49 -0.07
C LEU A 180 55.55 9.91 -0.57
N ALA A 181 54.56 10.80 -0.59
CA ALA A 181 54.75 12.20 -1.00
C ALA A 181 55.73 12.95 -0.09
N SER A 182 55.66 12.76 1.24
CA SER A 182 56.61 13.40 2.16
C SER A 182 58.04 12.87 2.03
N ARG A 183 58.21 11.58 1.70
CA ARG A 183 59.52 10.99 1.36
C ARG A 183 60.06 11.53 0.03
N ALA A 184 59.21 11.74 -0.97
CA ALA A 184 59.59 12.34 -2.24
C ALA A 184 59.98 13.82 -2.07
N ALA A 185 59.21 14.60 -1.31
CA ALA A 185 59.53 15.99 -1.00
C ALA A 185 60.85 16.14 -0.24
N ARG A 186 61.16 15.23 0.70
CA ARG A 186 62.45 15.23 1.43
C ARG A 186 63.65 14.91 0.51
N LYS A 187 63.45 14.13 -0.56
CA LYS A 187 64.51 13.86 -1.55
C LYS A 187 64.77 15.03 -2.50
N GLN A 188 63.89 16.04 -2.52
CA GLN A 188 63.98 17.18 -3.43
C GLN A 188 64.57 18.44 -2.80
N ASP A 189 65.02 18.38 -1.53
CA ASP A 189 65.66 19.50 -0.83
C ASP A 189 67.08 19.75 -1.42
N PRO A 190 67.33 20.88 -2.11
CA PRO A 190 68.54 21.13 -2.89
C PRO A 190 69.67 21.73 -2.03
N SER A 191 70.06 21.06 -0.94
CA SER A 191 71.18 21.49 -0.07
C SER A 191 72.46 20.67 -0.24
N GLU A 192 72.55 19.78 -1.23
CA GLU A 192 73.77 19.03 -1.52
C GLU A 192 74.34 19.43 -2.89
N VAL A 193 75.06 20.56 -2.91
CA VAL A 193 76.02 20.88 -3.98
C VAL A 193 77.25 20.02 -3.74
N PRO A 194 77.65 19.10 -4.66
CA PRO A 194 78.88 18.36 -4.50
C PRO A 194 80.08 19.30 -4.66
N LEU A 195 80.77 19.56 -3.55
CA LEU A 195 82.02 20.32 -3.47
C LEU A 195 83.20 19.43 -3.90
N LEU A 196 83.17 18.97 -5.15
CA LEU A 196 84.28 18.24 -5.73
C LEU A 196 84.33 18.56 -7.22
N GLN A 197 85.18 19.54 -7.57
CA GLN A 197 85.92 19.75 -8.83
C GLN A 197 86.33 21.23 -8.94
N ILE A 198 87.08 21.76 -7.97
CA ILE A 198 87.87 23.02 -8.13
C ILE A 198 89.30 22.82 -7.57
N HIS A 199 89.90 21.65 -7.81
CA HIS A 199 91.32 21.44 -7.51
C HIS A 199 92.15 20.93 -8.68
N ASP A 200 91.56 20.75 -9.86
CA ASP A 200 92.28 20.27 -11.06
C ASP A 200 92.56 21.39 -12.10
N LEU A 201 92.39 22.68 -11.76
CA LEU A 201 92.66 23.79 -12.69
C LEU A 201 93.79 24.75 -12.26
N GLU A 202 94.45 24.54 -11.12
CA GLU A 202 95.58 25.40 -10.71
C GLU A 202 96.97 24.89 -11.15
N ASP A 203 97.11 23.65 -11.64
CA ASP A 203 98.43 23.07 -11.95
C ASP A 203 98.86 23.13 -13.43
N GLN A 204 98.15 23.89 -14.28
CA GLN A 204 98.54 24.06 -15.71
C GLN A 204 98.88 25.50 -16.15
N LYS A 205 98.99 26.48 -15.25
CA LYS A 205 99.40 27.85 -15.63
C LYS A 205 100.83 28.24 -15.26
N THR A 206 101.72 27.26 -15.12
CA THR A 206 103.16 27.51 -14.96
C THR A 206 103.99 26.68 -15.96
N LYS A 207 103.87 26.99 -17.24
CA LYS A 207 104.98 26.86 -18.21
C LYS A 207 104.77 27.71 -19.44
#